data_AF-A0A927NCP6-F1
#
_entry.id   AF-A0A927NCP6-F1
#
_cell.length_a   1.000
_cell.length_b   1.000
_cell.length_c   1.000
_cell.angle_alpha   90.00
_cell.angle_beta   90.00
_cell.angle_gamma   90.00
#
_symmetry.space_group_name_H-M   'P 1'
#
loop_
_entity.id
_entity.type
_entity.pdbx_description
1 polymer ?
#
loop_
_entity_poly.entity_id
_entity_poly.type
_entity_poly.pdbx_seq_one_letter_code
_entity_poly.pdbx_strand_id
1 'polypeptide(L)'
;MEKKGTIISLILVAIIVGAAISTIIISGITANKYNYVQIEVNPRVEFICDNKFDVVSVAPLNADAEIVLSDMNLVGDNIDKAVVKFIDECARCGYIDINGVNNSTNITIIDGLTQALDVHITQMIYNYFRKSEILSSVTETYEVREIANKKKDAKIACSNKYKLITTINEQQPEHKIEYLRKLSEVELVDMVRTKHKENPYSPTQENIDTKAKLLANNESAYRKHMQAINNNSQQEFSEMFNKFQKLSSKQYFQDFEKEYTIWQKQHG
;
A
#
# COMPACT_ATOMS: atom_id res chain seq x y z
N MET A 1 -14.52 59.52 7.97
CA MET A 1 -14.83 58.26 8.68
C MET A 1 -14.23 57.02 8.00
N GLU A 2 -13.78 57.09 6.74
CA GLU A 2 -13.22 55.95 5.99
C GLU A 2 -11.93 55.36 6.58
N LYS A 3 -10.94 56.18 6.95
CA LYS A 3 -9.63 55.68 7.44
C LYS A 3 -9.72 54.81 8.71
N LYS A 4 -10.69 55.06 9.59
CA LYS A 4 -10.89 54.27 10.82
C LYS A 4 -11.47 52.88 10.51
N GLY A 5 -12.37 52.77 9.53
CA GLY A 5 -12.93 51.49 9.08
C GLY A 5 -11.89 50.59 8.41
N THR A 6 -10.99 51.17 7.62
CA THR A 6 -9.89 50.42 6.96
C THR A 6 -8.88 49.86 7.97
N ILE A 7 -8.52 50.63 9.01
CA ILE A 7 -7.59 50.17 10.04
C ILE A 7 -8.19 49.04 10.88
N ILE A 8 -9.47 49.14 11.24
CA ILE A 8 -10.18 48.07 11.99
C ILE A 8 -10.27 46.79 11.15
N SER A 9 -10.52 46.90 9.85
CA SER A 9 -10.56 45.76 8.93
C SER A 9 -9.19 45.07 8.79
N LEU A 10 -8.10 45.83 8.67
CA LEU A 10 -6.74 45.28 8.60
C LEU A 10 -6.34 44.53 9.88
N ILE A 11 -6.72 45.03 11.05
CA ILE A 11 -6.46 44.37 12.33
C ILE A 11 -7.24 43.05 12.42
N LEU A 12 -8.51 43.03 11.98
CA LEU A 12 -9.32 41.81 11.93
C LEU A 12 -8.72 40.75 11.00
N VAL A 13 -8.24 41.16 9.82
CA VAL A 13 -7.55 40.23 8.89
C VAL A 13 -6.27 39.68 9.50
N ALA A 14 -5.46 40.52 10.16
CA ALA A 14 -4.24 40.09 10.82
C ALA A 14 -4.49 39.09 11.96
N ILE A 15 -5.58 39.27 12.72
CA ILE A 15 -5.98 38.33 13.78
C ILE A 15 -6.43 36.99 13.18
N ILE A 16 -7.21 37.01 12.09
CA ILE A 16 -7.67 35.78 11.42
C ILE A 16 -6.48 35.01 10.82
N VAL A 17 -5.56 35.71 10.16
CA VAL A 17 -4.35 35.11 9.60
C VAL A 17 -3.43 34.59 10.72
N GLY A 18 -3.25 35.37 11.79
CA GLY A 18 -2.47 34.95 12.96
C GLY A 18 -3.07 33.71 13.65
N ALA A 19 -4.40 33.64 13.76
CA ALA A 19 -5.10 32.47 14.30
C ALA A 19 -4.97 31.25 13.39
N ALA A 20 -5.04 31.43 12.06
CA ALA A 20 -4.86 30.35 11.09
C ALA A 20 -3.42 29.82 11.05
N ILE A 21 -2.41 30.69 11.16
CA ILE A 21 -1.00 30.28 11.25
C ILE A 21 -0.74 29.59 12.58
N SER A 22 -1.28 30.13 13.67
CA SER A 22 -1.21 29.52 15.01
C SER A 22 -1.85 28.13 15.02
N THR A 23 -3.01 27.94 14.40
CA THR A 23 -3.61 26.60 14.30
C THR A 23 -2.78 25.66 13.46
N ILE A 24 -2.16 26.09 12.35
CA ILE A 24 -1.26 25.24 11.54
C ILE A 24 -0.02 24.81 12.35
N ILE A 25 0.59 25.73 13.10
CA ILE A 25 1.77 25.44 13.94
C ILE A 25 1.38 24.55 15.13
N ILE A 26 0.27 24.83 15.82
CA ILE A 26 -0.21 24.07 16.98
C ILE A 26 -0.74 22.69 16.57
N SER A 27 -1.31 22.56 15.37
CA SER A 27 -1.79 21.26 14.84
C SER A 27 -0.67 20.36 14.34
N GLY A 28 0.58 20.83 14.31
CA GLY A 28 1.72 20.01 13.92
C GLY A 28 1.63 19.50 12.49
N ILE A 29 0.94 20.23 11.60
CA ILE A 29 0.88 19.94 10.16
C ILE A 29 2.27 20.20 9.58
N THR A 30 3.15 19.23 9.79
CA THR A 30 4.44 19.12 9.14
C THR A 30 4.25 18.21 7.93
N ALA A 31 4.81 18.58 6.79
CA ALA A 31 4.83 17.68 5.65
C ALA A 31 5.57 16.39 6.08
N ASN A 32 4.94 15.23 5.89
CA ASN A 32 5.56 13.94 6.15
C ASN A 32 6.91 13.88 5.43
N LYS A 33 8.02 13.77 6.18
CA LYS A 33 9.36 13.65 5.59
C LYS A 33 9.50 12.33 4.81
N TYR A 34 8.79 11.32 5.28
CA TYR A 34 8.74 10.00 4.68
C TYR A 34 7.28 9.59 4.50
N ASN A 35 7.02 8.87 3.43
CA ASN A 35 5.72 8.29 3.15
C ASN A 35 5.78 6.79 3.40
N TYR A 36 4.64 6.22 3.78
CA TYR A 36 4.47 4.80 4.01
C TYR A 36 3.60 4.21 2.91
N VAL A 37 4.03 3.08 2.36
CA VAL A 37 3.28 2.32 1.35
C VAL A 37 3.27 0.85 1.75
N GLN A 38 2.09 0.26 1.86
CA GLN A 38 1.91 -1.17 2.08
C GLN A 38 1.18 -1.77 0.89
N ILE A 39 1.71 -2.88 0.38
CA ILE A 39 1.13 -3.65 -0.71
C ILE A 39 0.81 -5.05 -0.22
N GLU A 40 -0.44 -5.47 -0.44
CA GLU A 40 -0.96 -6.79 -0.08
C GLU A 40 -1.48 -7.47 -1.34
N VAL A 41 -0.66 -8.33 -1.95
CA VAL A 41 -1.05 -9.21 -3.07
C VAL A 41 -1.08 -10.69 -2.65
N ASN A 42 -0.96 -10.94 -1.34
CA ASN A 42 -0.65 -12.24 -0.75
C ASN A 42 0.64 -12.84 -1.34
N PRO A 43 1.75 -12.09 -1.28
CA PRO A 43 2.39 -11.67 -0.03
C PRO A 43 2.13 -10.22 0.42
N ARG A 44 2.62 -9.85 1.62
CA ARG A 44 2.44 -8.52 2.23
C ARG A 44 3.77 -7.83 2.54
N VAL A 45 3.98 -6.66 1.98
CA VAL A 45 5.22 -5.86 2.10
C VAL A 45 4.91 -4.43 2.49
N GLU A 46 5.82 -3.80 3.24
CA GLU A 46 5.79 -2.37 3.53
C GLU A 46 7.06 -1.66 3.05
N PHE A 47 6.89 -0.43 2.58
CA PHE A 47 7.94 0.46 2.09
C PHE A 47 7.88 1.78 2.86
N ILE A 48 9.06 2.33 3.11
CA ILE A 48 9.23 3.72 3.48
C ILE A 48 9.93 4.40 2.30
N CYS A 49 9.37 5.50 1.80
CA CYS A 49 10.01 6.32 0.77
C CYS A 49 10.16 7.77 1.24
N ASP A 50 11.13 8.48 0.69
CA ASP A 50 11.34 9.88 0.98
C ASP A 50 10.37 10.80 0.22
N ASN A 51 10.57 12.11 0.32
CA ASN A 51 9.76 13.10 -0.37
C ASN A 51 9.99 13.19 -1.89
N LYS A 52 10.98 12.47 -2.42
CA LYS A 52 11.19 12.26 -3.87
C LYS A 52 10.60 10.93 -4.33
N PHE A 53 9.91 10.23 -3.43
CA PHE A 53 9.35 8.91 -3.64
C PHE A 53 10.42 7.84 -3.91
N ASP A 54 11.66 8.06 -3.49
CA ASP A 54 12.71 7.03 -3.54
C ASP A 54 12.60 6.14 -2.29
N VAL A 55 12.64 4.82 -2.48
CA VAL A 55 12.53 3.84 -1.39
C VAL A 55 13.77 3.94 -0.50
N VAL A 56 13.56 4.22 0.78
CA VAL A 56 14.64 4.27 1.79
C VAL A 56 14.72 3.00 2.62
N SER A 57 13.61 2.26 2.74
CA SER A 57 13.61 0.92 3.34
C SER A 57 12.39 0.12 2.89
N VAL A 58 12.52 -1.20 2.93
CA VAL A 58 11.48 -2.18 2.61
C VAL A 58 11.57 -3.31 3.63
N ALA A 59 10.41 -3.83 4.07
CA ALA A 59 10.36 -4.98 4.95
C ALA A 59 9.18 -5.91 4.61
N PRO A 60 9.36 -7.24 4.74
CA PRO A 60 8.26 -8.18 4.66
C PRO A 60 7.40 -8.10 5.93
N LEU A 61 6.08 -8.27 5.75
CA LEU A 61 5.09 -8.31 6.85
C LEU A 61 4.50 -9.71 7.07
N ASN A 62 4.88 -10.69 6.24
CA ASN A 62 4.54 -12.10 6.38
C ASN A 62 5.62 -13.00 5.73
N ALA A 63 5.57 -14.30 6.03
CA ALA A 63 6.56 -15.29 5.55
C ALA A 63 6.65 -15.35 4.01
N ASP A 64 5.53 -15.21 3.31
CA ASP A 64 5.53 -15.19 1.85
C ASP A 64 6.32 -13.99 1.28
N ALA A 65 6.26 -12.83 1.95
CA ALA A 65 7.01 -11.66 1.51
C ALA A 65 8.49 -11.80 1.84
N GLU A 66 8.85 -12.53 2.91
CA GLU A 66 10.24 -12.91 3.18
C GLU A 66 10.78 -13.82 2.07
N ILE A 67 9.95 -14.68 1.47
CA ILE A 67 10.39 -15.49 0.33
C ILE A 67 10.58 -14.58 -0.89
N VAL A 68 9.57 -13.78 -1.25
CA VAL A 68 9.62 -12.94 -2.46
C VAL A 68 10.73 -11.88 -2.41
N LEU A 69 11.00 -11.27 -1.27
CA LEU A 69 12.05 -10.23 -1.15
C LEU A 69 13.48 -10.77 -1.09
N SER A 70 13.68 -12.08 -0.99
CA SER A 70 14.96 -12.68 -0.57
C SER A 70 16.18 -12.40 -1.45
N ASP A 71 16.01 -12.00 -2.70
CA ASP A 71 17.08 -11.59 -3.62
C ASP A 71 16.77 -10.26 -4.33
N MET A 72 15.79 -9.50 -3.82
CA MET A 72 15.38 -8.24 -4.42
C MET A 72 16.16 -7.05 -3.84
N ASN A 73 16.64 -6.16 -4.71
CA ASN A 73 17.17 -4.86 -4.31
C ASN A 73 16.21 -3.75 -4.76
N LEU A 74 15.45 -3.22 -3.81
CA LEU A 74 14.43 -2.18 -4.04
C LEU A 74 14.78 -0.84 -3.39
N VAL A 75 15.77 -0.80 -2.50
CA VAL A 75 16.19 0.46 -1.85
C VAL A 75 16.91 1.33 -2.87
N GLY A 76 16.52 2.60 -2.94
CA GLY A 76 17.00 3.58 -3.92
C GLY A 76 16.24 3.56 -5.26
N ASP A 77 15.36 2.59 -5.49
CA ASP A 77 14.40 2.69 -6.59
C ASP A 77 13.31 3.71 -6.26
N ASN A 78 12.77 4.36 -7.27
CA ASN A 78 11.51 5.07 -7.13
C ASN A 78 10.38 4.07 -6.79
N ILE A 79 9.51 4.42 -5.85
CA ILE A 79 8.46 3.56 -5.30
C ILE A 79 7.55 2.95 -6.37
N ASP A 80 7.24 3.69 -7.44
CA ASP A 80 6.43 3.19 -8.55
C ASP A 80 7.07 1.96 -9.21
N LYS A 81 8.40 1.99 -9.36
CA LYS A 81 9.17 0.87 -9.93
C LYS A 81 9.30 -0.26 -8.92
N ALA A 82 9.54 0.06 -7.65
CA ALA A 82 9.72 -0.94 -6.60
C ALA A 82 8.44 -1.78 -6.39
N VAL A 83 7.27 -1.12 -6.37
CA VAL A 83 5.97 -1.78 -6.26
C VAL A 83 5.72 -2.69 -7.46
N VAL A 84 5.96 -2.22 -8.70
CA VAL A 84 5.78 -3.06 -9.89
C VAL A 84 6.74 -4.25 -9.90
N LYS A 85 8.01 -4.06 -9.52
CA LYS A 85 8.98 -5.17 -9.38
C LYS A 85 8.49 -6.20 -8.38
N PHE A 86 7.98 -5.77 -7.22
CA PHE A 86 7.45 -6.67 -6.20
C PHE A 86 6.24 -7.47 -6.70
N ILE A 87 5.25 -6.81 -7.32
CA ILE A 87 4.05 -7.48 -7.83
C ILE A 87 4.39 -8.44 -8.98
N ASP A 88 5.32 -8.06 -9.87
CA ASP A 88 5.82 -8.94 -10.92
C ASP A 88 6.48 -10.19 -10.33
N GLU A 89 7.32 -10.01 -9.32
CA GLU A 89 7.97 -11.12 -8.64
C GLU A 89 6.97 -12.04 -7.95
N CYS A 90 5.89 -11.50 -7.36
CA CYS A 90 4.78 -12.28 -6.82
C CYS A 90 4.09 -13.12 -7.91
N ALA A 91 3.86 -12.56 -9.10
CA ALA A 91 3.30 -13.30 -10.23
C ALA A 91 4.23 -14.40 -10.72
N ARG A 92 5.54 -14.14 -10.81
CA ARG A 92 6.55 -15.14 -11.18
C ARG A 92 6.70 -16.23 -10.15
N CYS A 93 6.54 -15.91 -8.86
CA CYS A 93 6.52 -16.90 -7.77
C CYS A 93 5.19 -17.67 -7.67
N GLY A 94 4.18 -17.31 -8.46
CA GLY A 94 2.87 -17.98 -8.48
C GLY A 94 1.92 -17.57 -7.35
N TYR A 95 2.23 -16.50 -6.62
CA TYR A 95 1.32 -15.92 -5.62
C TYR A 95 0.15 -15.16 -6.27
N ILE A 96 0.33 -14.74 -7.51
CA ILE A 96 -0.74 -14.18 -8.35
C ILE A 96 -1.00 -15.18 -9.47
N ASP A 97 -2.23 -15.70 -9.52
CA ASP A 97 -2.65 -16.62 -10.58
C ASP A 97 -2.82 -15.85 -11.88
N ILE A 98 -1.85 -15.99 -12.79
CA ILE A 98 -1.82 -15.29 -14.07
C ILE A 98 -3.01 -15.60 -14.99
N ASN A 99 -3.71 -16.72 -14.77
CA ASN A 99 -4.92 -17.10 -15.53
C ASN A 99 -6.20 -17.00 -14.68
N GLY A 100 -6.06 -16.69 -13.39
CA GLY A 100 -7.13 -16.68 -12.42
C GLY A 100 -7.90 -15.37 -12.38
N VAL A 101 -9.04 -15.41 -11.69
CA VAL A 101 -9.92 -14.24 -11.48
C VAL A 101 -10.03 -13.83 -10.02
N ASN A 102 -9.44 -14.61 -9.11
CA ASN A 102 -9.53 -14.42 -7.66
C ASN A 102 -8.29 -13.71 -7.08
N ASN A 103 -7.53 -12.99 -7.91
CA ASN A 103 -6.41 -12.21 -7.41
C ASN A 103 -6.92 -10.90 -6.81
N SER A 104 -6.28 -10.46 -5.73
CA SER A 104 -6.60 -9.22 -5.06
C SER A 104 -5.33 -8.50 -4.62
N THR A 105 -5.34 -7.18 -4.77
CA THR A 105 -4.29 -6.27 -4.35
C THR A 105 -4.90 -5.21 -3.43
N ASN A 106 -4.50 -5.18 -2.16
CA ASN A 106 -4.81 -4.07 -1.27
C ASN A 106 -3.63 -3.11 -1.14
N ILE A 107 -3.94 -1.81 -1.18
CA ILE A 107 -2.96 -0.73 -1.11
C ILE A 107 -3.29 0.13 0.12
N THR A 108 -2.31 0.30 1.00
CA THR A 108 -2.38 1.29 2.08
C THR A 108 -1.29 2.31 1.89
N ILE A 109 -1.65 3.59 1.81
CA ILE A 109 -0.65 4.66 1.71
C ILE A 109 -0.93 5.72 2.76
N ILE A 110 0.14 6.20 3.36
CA ILE A 110 0.15 7.40 4.20
C ILE A 110 1.22 8.30 3.61
N ASP A 111 0.77 9.17 2.72
CA ASP A 111 1.56 10.27 2.20
C ASP A 111 1.17 11.57 2.91
N GLY A 112 1.97 12.62 2.74
CA GLY A 112 1.66 13.92 3.33
C GLY A 112 0.36 14.54 2.78
N LEU A 113 0.29 15.87 2.76
CA LEU A 113 -0.93 16.60 2.38
C LEU A 113 -1.36 16.44 0.92
N THR A 114 -0.52 15.89 0.04
CA THR A 114 -0.72 15.96 -1.41
C THR A 114 -1.60 14.84 -1.98
N GLN A 115 -1.71 13.68 -1.33
CA GLN A 115 -2.40 12.48 -1.85
C GLN A 115 -2.01 12.08 -3.29
N ALA A 116 -0.92 12.64 -3.80
CA ALA A 116 -0.48 12.42 -5.18
C ALA A 116 0.09 11.01 -5.33
N LEU A 117 0.69 10.49 -4.25
CA LEU A 117 1.34 9.19 -4.27
C LEU A 117 0.33 8.06 -4.48
N ASP A 118 -0.85 8.17 -3.86
CA ASP A 118 -1.96 7.20 -3.99
C ASP A 118 -2.34 6.99 -5.44
N VAL A 119 -2.65 8.09 -6.12
CA VAL A 119 -3.08 8.05 -7.52
C VAL A 119 -1.99 7.44 -8.42
N HIS A 120 -0.72 7.78 -8.19
CA HIS A 120 0.39 7.28 -9.00
C HIS A 120 0.59 5.77 -8.80
N ILE A 121 0.70 5.30 -7.56
CA ILE A 121 0.94 3.88 -7.26
C ILE A 121 -0.24 3.03 -7.75
N THR A 122 -1.46 3.44 -7.45
CA THR A 122 -2.67 2.72 -7.88
C THR A 122 -2.72 2.61 -9.41
N GLN A 123 -2.44 3.70 -10.15
CA GLN A 123 -2.37 3.66 -11.62
C GLN A 123 -1.25 2.77 -12.15
N MET A 124 -0.08 2.76 -11.51
CA MET A 124 1.04 1.91 -11.91
C MET A 124 0.72 0.43 -11.75
N ILE A 125 0.07 0.05 -10.65
CA ILE A 125 -0.42 -1.31 -10.41
C ILE A 125 -1.48 -1.69 -11.44
N TYR A 126 -2.45 -0.82 -11.70
CA TYR A 126 -3.45 -1.03 -12.76
C TYR A 126 -2.81 -1.25 -14.13
N ASN A 127 -1.82 -0.43 -14.47
CA ASN A 127 -1.12 -0.51 -15.75
C ASN A 127 -0.29 -1.79 -15.86
N TYR A 128 0.34 -2.24 -14.78
CA TYR A 128 1.02 -3.54 -14.74
C TYR A 128 0.02 -4.66 -15.07
N PHE A 129 -1.06 -4.80 -14.30
CA PHE A 129 -2.05 -5.87 -14.50
C PHE A 129 -2.70 -5.85 -15.89
N ARG A 130 -2.96 -4.66 -16.45
CA ARG A 130 -3.46 -4.52 -17.83
C ARG A 130 -2.45 -4.95 -18.87
N LYS A 131 -1.18 -4.55 -18.72
CA LYS A 131 -0.12 -4.90 -19.68
C LYS A 131 0.27 -6.36 -19.61
N SER A 132 0.20 -6.96 -18.43
CA SER A 132 0.48 -8.38 -18.20
C SER A 132 -0.74 -9.26 -18.44
N GLU A 133 -1.91 -8.70 -18.79
CA GLU A 133 -3.17 -9.45 -18.94
C GLU A 133 -3.51 -10.34 -17.73
N ILE A 134 -3.26 -9.85 -16.52
CA ILE A 134 -3.55 -10.56 -15.26
C ILE A 134 -4.75 -9.89 -14.58
N LEU A 135 -5.79 -10.66 -14.29
CA LEU A 135 -6.99 -10.14 -13.66
C LEU A 135 -6.81 -10.11 -12.13
N SER A 136 -6.79 -8.91 -11.55
CA SER A 136 -6.61 -8.70 -10.11
C SER A 136 -7.41 -7.51 -9.63
N SER A 137 -8.16 -7.64 -8.53
CA SER A 137 -8.93 -6.53 -7.95
C SER A 137 -7.98 -5.60 -7.23
N VAL A 138 -7.91 -4.33 -7.62
CA VAL A 138 -7.06 -3.35 -6.95
C VAL A 138 -7.94 -2.47 -6.08
N THR A 139 -7.73 -2.53 -4.77
CA THR A 139 -8.59 -1.87 -3.79
C THR A 139 -7.73 -1.08 -2.81
N GLU A 140 -8.09 0.17 -2.57
CA GLU A 140 -7.43 0.98 -1.55
C GLU A 140 -8.02 0.68 -0.16
N THR A 141 -7.19 0.67 0.88
CA THR A 141 -7.59 0.26 2.23
C THR A 141 -8.82 1.01 2.77
N TYR A 142 -9.00 2.28 2.40
CA TYR A 142 -10.17 3.04 2.84
C TYR A 142 -11.50 2.56 2.25
N GLU A 143 -11.46 1.78 1.16
CA GLU A 143 -12.63 1.21 0.50
C GLU A 143 -13.06 -0.12 1.13
N VAL A 144 -12.27 -0.70 2.04
CA VAL A 144 -12.57 -2.00 2.64
C VAL A 144 -13.58 -1.86 3.80
N ARG A 145 -14.79 -2.45 3.66
CA ARG A 145 -15.86 -2.35 4.69
C ARG A 145 -15.39 -2.72 6.07
N GLU A 146 -14.69 -3.83 6.14
CA GLU A 146 -14.31 -4.43 7.39
C GLU A 146 -13.37 -3.52 8.15
N ILE A 147 -12.41 -2.93 7.43
CA ILE A 147 -11.52 -1.89 7.96
C ILE A 147 -12.32 -0.67 8.39
N ALA A 148 -13.32 -0.23 7.60
CA ALA A 148 -14.18 0.89 7.96
C ALA A 148 -15.01 0.65 9.25
N ASN A 149 -15.41 -0.59 9.51
CA ASN A 149 -16.09 -0.98 10.75
C ASN A 149 -15.10 -1.06 11.91
N LYS A 150 -14.00 -1.81 11.75
CA LYS A 150 -12.97 -2.00 12.77
C LYS A 150 -12.34 -0.68 13.22
N LYS A 151 -12.09 0.27 12.31
CA LYS A 151 -11.56 1.59 12.69
C LYS A 151 -12.53 2.39 13.56
N LYS A 152 -13.85 2.24 13.34
CA LYS A 152 -14.89 2.90 14.14
C LYS A 152 -14.88 2.36 15.56
N ASP A 153 -14.81 1.04 15.71
CA ASP A 153 -14.75 0.37 17.01
C ASP A 153 -13.48 0.75 17.78
N ALA A 154 -12.35 0.86 17.08
CA ALA A 154 -11.07 1.33 17.64
C ALA A 154 -10.99 2.85 17.85
N LYS A 155 -12.03 3.61 17.49
CA LYS A 155 -12.10 5.08 17.57
C LYS A 155 -10.93 5.76 16.82
N ILE A 156 -10.63 5.28 15.61
CA ILE A 156 -9.61 5.81 14.70
C ILE A 156 -10.31 6.42 13.47
N ALA A 157 -9.91 7.64 13.11
CA ALA A 157 -10.60 8.42 12.08
C ALA A 157 -10.40 7.86 10.65
N CYS A 158 -9.16 7.55 10.28
CA CYS A 158 -8.77 7.14 8.92
C CYS A 158 -8.51 5.63 8.83
N SER A 159 -8.94 5.01 7.72
CA SER A 159 -8.72 3.59 7.45
C SER A 159 -7.24 3.26 7.24
N ASN A 160 -6.50 4.09 6.51
CA ASN A 160 -5.07 3.87 6.25
C ASN A 160 -4.28 3.97 7.57
N LYS A 161 -4.59 4.97 8.40
CA LYS A 161 -4.02 5.07 9.76
C LYS A 161 -4.37 3.88 10.63
N TYR A 162 -5.61 3.39 10.58
CA TYR A 162 -6.00 2.17 11.31
C TYR A 162 -5.14 0.98 10.88
N LYS A 163 -4.98 0.77 9.57
CA LYS A 163 -4.18 -0.32 9.03
C LYS A 163 -2.71 -0.21 9.45
N LEU A 164 -2.10 0.97 9.37
CA LEU A 164 -0.75 1.20 9.88
C LEU A 164 -0.64 0.87 11.39
N ILE A 165 -1.59 1.34 12.20
CA ILE A 165 -1.61 1.04 13.65
C ILE A 165 -1.69 -0.46 13.91
N THR A 166 -2.54 -1.19 13.18
CA THR A 166 -2.65 -2.65 13.33
C THR A 166 -1.40 -3.36 12.85
N THR A 167 -0.80 -2.93 11.73
CA THR A 167 0.48 -3.48 11.25
C THR A 167 1.58 -3.27 12.30
N ILE A 168 1.73 -2.05 12.85
CA ILE A 168 2.69 -1.79 13.93
C ILE A 168 2.40 -2.67 15.14
N ASN A 169 1.13 -2.83 15.55
CA ASN A 169 0.79 -3.67 16.70
C ASN A 169 1.06 -5.17 16.47
N GLU A 170 0.82 -5.69 15.26
CA GLU A 170 1.16 -7.06 14.86
C GLU A 170 2.69 -7.27 14.92
N GLN A 171 3.43 -6.29 14.42
CA GLN A 171 4.87 -6.32 14.27
C GLN A 171 5.64 -5.98 15.56
N GLN A 172 4.99 -5.28 16.47
CA GLN A 172 5.52 -4.78 17.75
C GLN A 172 4.44 -4.86 18.83
N PRO A 173 4.13 -6.08 19.35
CA PRO A 173 3.01 -6.30 20.27
C PRO A 173 3.08 -5.53 21.61
N GLU A 174 4.25 -5.00 21.96
CA GLU A 174 4.49 -4.09 23.08
C GLU A 174 3.77 -2.74 22.91
N HIS A 175 3.59 -2.27 21.67
CA HIS A 175 2.89 -1.03 21.37
C HIS A 175 1.39 -1.27 21.19
N LYS A 176 0.61 -1.05 22.25
CA LYS A 176 -0.85 -1.26 22.22
C LYS A 176 -1.57 -0.25 21.34
N ILE A 177 -2.65 -0.68 20.68
CA ILE A 177 -3.52 0.17 19.83
C ILE A 177 -3.98 1.44 20.55
N GLU A 178 -4.26 1.37 21.86
CA GLU A 178 -4.70 2.54 22.64
C GLU A 178 -3.65 3.65 22.75
N TYR A 179 -2.37 3.29 22.73
CA TYR A 179 -1.25 4.21 22.69
C TYR A 179 -1.04 4.70 21.26
N LEU A 180 -0.93 3.77 20.30
CA LEU A 180 -0.66 4.07 18.89
C LEU A 180 -1.70 5.02 18.28
N ARG A 181 -2.99 4.89 18.62
CA ARG A 181 -4.04 5.77 18.10
C ARG A 181 -3.90 7.24 18.50
N LYS A 182 -3.12 7.54 19.56
CA LYS A 182 -2.84 8.90 20.03
C LYS A 182 -1.70 9.56 19.27
N LEU A 183 -0.88 8.78 18.57
CA LEU A 183 0.24 9.28 17.77
C LEU A 183 -0.24 9.87 16.45
N SER A 184 0.51 10.83 15.94
CA SER A 184 0.38 11.36 14.58
C SER A 184 0.82 10.35 13.53
N GLU A 185 0.45 10.57 12.28
CA GLU A 185 0.91 9.73 11.16
C GLU A 185 2.43 9.80 10.99
N VAL A 186 3.03 10.99 11.16
CA VAL A 186 4.49 11.17 11.18
C VAL A 186 5.14 10.26 12.22
N GLU A 187 4.65 10.28 13.46
CA GLU A 187 5.21 9.46 14.55
C GLU A 187 5.08 7.96 14.25
N LEU A 188 3.94 7.51 13.70
CA LEU A 188 3.73 6.11 13.34
C LEU A 188 4.66 5.66 12.20
N VAL A 189 4.82 6.48 11.16
CA VAL A 189 5.76 6.19 10.05
C VAL A 189 7.21 6.19 10.56
N ASP A 190 7.55 7.08 11.49
CA ASP A 190 8.86 7.11 12.14
C ASP A 190 9.13 5.87 12.98
N MET A 191 8.11 5.29 13.63
CA MET A 191 8.22 4.00 14.32
C MET A 191 8.57 2.87 13.35
N VAL A 192 7.85 2.73 12.23
CA VAL A 192 8.15 1.71 11.21
C VAL A 192 9.56 1.89 10.66
N ARG A 193 9.94 3.12 10.28
CA ARG A 193 11.30 3.42 9.79
C ARG A 193 12.37 3.04 10.82
N THR A 194 12.13 3.32 12.10
CA THR A 194 13.06 2.99 13.18
C THR A 194 13.19 1.47 13.32
N LYS A 195 12.07 0.74 13.29
CA LYS A 195 12.08 -0.73 13.27
C LYS A 195 12.89 -1.28 12.09
N HIS A 196 12.68 -0.78 10.87
CA HIS A 196 13.46 -1.22 9.70
C HIS A 196 14.97 -1.00 9.87
N LYS A 197 15.35 0.09 10.55
CA LYS A 197 16.76 0.41 10.81
C LYS A 197 17.38 -0.46 11.89
N GLU A 198 16.63 -0.75 12.95
CA GLU A 198 17.08 -1.57 14.07
C GLU A 198 17.12 -3.06 13.72
N ASN A 199 16.15 -3.51 12.92
CA ASN A 199 15.99 -4.89 12.47
C ASN A 199 15.87 -4.94 10.95
N PRO A 200 16.96 -4.64 10.21
CA PRO A 200 16.95 -4.73 8.75
C PRO A 200 16.64 -6.17 8.33
N TYR A 201 15.75 -6.30 7.35
CA TYR A 201 15.41 -7.60 6.80
C TYR A 201 16.65 -8.27 6.22
N SER A 202 16.87 -9.53 6.63
CA SER A 202 17.93 -10.39 6.11
C SER A 202 17.30 -11.75 5.76
N PRO A 203 17.27 -12.14 4.47
CA PRO A 203 16.74 -13.43 4.06
C PRO A 203 17.53 -14.59 4.68
N THR A 204 16.83 -15.68 4.99
CA THR A 204 17.47 -16.97 5.27
C THR A 204 17.79 -17.70 3.96
N GLN A 205 18.72 -18.67 4.01
CA GLN A 205 18.96 -19.54 2.86
C GLN A 205 17.70 -20.31 2.43
N GLU A 206 16.85 -20.68 3.38
CA GLU A 206 15.58 -21.34 3.10
C GLU A 206 14.63 -20.45 2.30
N ASN A 207 14.57 -19.14 2.59
CA ASN A 207 13.78 -18.20 1.80
C ASN A 207 14.27 -18.15 0.34
N ILE A 208 15.59 -18.06 0.14
CA ILE A 208 16.22 -17.99 -1.19
C ILE A 208 15.96 -19.30 -1.97
N ASP A 209 16.18 -20.45 -1.35
CA ASP A 209 15.99 -21.76 -1.97
C ASP A 209 14.50 -22.00 -2.32
N THR A 210 13.59 -21.57 -1.45
CA THR A 210 12.15 -21.66 -1.68
C THR A 210 11.73 -20.77 -2.84
N LYS A 211 12.22 -19.53 -2.88
CA LYS A 211 11.96 -18.61 -4.00
C LYS A 211 12.45 -19.21 -5.32
N ALA A 212 13.67 -19.73 -5.36
CA ALA A 212 14.24 -20.35 -6.56
C ALA A 212 13.38 -21.52 -7.08
N LYS A 213 12.83 -22.35 -6.18
CA LYS A 213 11.90 -23.43 -6.53
C LYS A 213 10.57 -22.89 -7.10
N LEU A 214 9.98 -21.88 -6.45
CA LEU A 214 8.75 -21.25 -6.92
C LEU A 214 8.93 -20.67 -8.32
N LEU A 215 10.01 -19.93 -8.55
CA LEU A 215 10.34 -19.38 -9.87
C LEU A 215 10.50 -20.49 -10.91
N ALA A 216 11.29 -21.53 -10.62
CA ALA A 216 11.51 -22.64 -11.54
C ALA A 216 10.21 -23.38 -11.90
N ASN A 217 9.31 -23.58 -10.93
CA ASN A 217 8.03 -24.26 -11.13
C ASN A 217 7.07 -23.46 -12.02
N ASN A 218 7.10 -22.13 -11.91
CA ASN A 218 6.13 -21.25 -12.58
C ASN A 218 6.66 -20.62 -13.88
N GLU A 219 7.98 -20.60 -14.10
CA GLU A 219 8.65 -19.92 -15.21
C GLU A 219 8.05 -20.28 -16.57
N SER A 220 7.80 -21.57 -16.84
CA SER A 220 7.25 -21.98 -18.14
C SER A 220 5.84 -21.45 -18.38
N ALA A 221 4.98 -21.44 -17.36
CA ALA A 221 3.61 -20.96 -17.47
C ALA A 221 3.59 -19.44 -17.61
N TYR A 222 4.33 -18.74 -16.75
CA TYR A 222 4.49 -17.29 -16.78
C TYR A 222 5.05 -16.81 -18.12
N ARG A 223 6.13 -17.42 -18.61
CA ARG A 223 6.73 -17.07 -19.91
C ARG A 223 5.77 -17.29 -21.07
N LYS A 224 5.04 -18.41 -21.08
CA LYS A 224 4.06 -18.70 -22.14
C LYS A 224 2.92 -17.68 -22.14
N HIS A 225 2.42 -17.32 -20.96
CA HIS A 225 1.42 -16.28 -20.78
C HIS A 225 1.88 -14.95 -21.37
N MET A 226 3.04 -14.45 -20.91
CA MET A 226 3.58 -13.16 -21.37
C MET A 226 3.89 -13.13 -22.87
N GLN A 227 4.25 -14.26 -23.48
CA GLN A 227 4.49 -14.38 -24.93
C GLN A 227 3.21 -14.41 -25.77
N ALA A 228 2.07 -14.78 -25.20
CA ALA A 228 0.79 -14.81 -25.91
C ALA A 228 0.18 -13.40 -26.08
N ILE A 229 0.58 -12.47 -25.21
CA ILE A 229 0.10 -11.07 -25.20
C ILE A 229 0.46 -10.38 -26.52
N ASN A 230 -0.56 -9.81 -27.16
CA ASN A 230 -0.43 -9.04 -28.38
C ASN A 230 -1.42 -7.86 -28.35
N ASN A 231 -1.39 -6.99 -29.37
CA ASN A 231 -2.21 -5.79 -29.38
C ASN A 231 -3.72 -6.07 -29.32
N ASN A 232 -4.19 -7.15 -29.95
CA ASN A 232 -5.61 -7.50 -29.97
C ASN A 232 -6.05 -8.02 -28.60
N SER A 233 -5.29 -8.97 -28.02
CA SER A 233 -5.60 -9.50 -26.69
C SER A 233 -5.56 -8.40 -25.62
N GLN A 234 -4.61 -7.47 -25.71
CA GLN A 234 -4.49 -6.38 -24.74
C GLN A 234 -5.69 -5.43 -24.80
N GLN A 235 -6.22 -5.17 -26.00
CA GLN A 235 -7.41 -4.35 -26.17
C GLN A 235 -8.63 -5.03 -25.53
N GLU A 236 -8.87 -6.30 -25.85
CA GLU A 236 -9.97 -7.09 -25.29
C GLU A 236 -9.86 -7.20 -23.75
N PHE A 237 -8.65 -7.51 -23.27
CA PHE A 237 -8.35 -7.60 -21.84
C PHE A 237 -8.60 -6.27 -21.14
N SER A 238 -8.20 -5.15 -21.74
CA SER A 238 -8.38 -3.82 -21.14
C SER A 238 -9.85 -3.47 -20.89
N GLU A 239 -10.74 -3.80 -21.83
CA GLU A 239 -12.17 -3.59 -21.67
C GLU A 239 -12.75 -4.47 -20.56
N MET A 240 -12.37 -5.76 -20.57
CA MET A 240 -12.75 -6.72 -19.53
C MET A 240 -12.27 -6.27 -18.14
N PHE A 241 -11.01 -5.89 -18.02
CA PHE A 241 -10.37 -5.47 -16.78
C PHE A 241 -11.06 -4.24 -16.20
N ASN A 242 -11.35 -3.22 -17.03
CA ASN A 242 -12.09 -2.03 -16.57
C ASN A 242 -13.49 -2.37 -16.06
N LYS A 243 -14.18 -3.33 -16.69
CA LYS A 243 -15.47 -3.83 -16.21
C LYS A 243 -15.33 -4.60 -14.90
N PHE A 244 -14.30 -5.44 -14.79
CA PHE A 244 -13.99 -6.19 -13.58
C PHE A 244 -13.79 -5.25 -12.40
N GLN A 245 -12.90 -4.24 -12.49
CA GLN A 245 -12.67 -3.30 -11.38
C GLN A 245 -13.94 -2.58 -10.90
N LYS A 246 -14.84 -2.21 -11.81
CA LYS A 246 -16.12 -1.58 -11.48
C LYS A 246 -17.09 -2.49 -10.74
N LEU A 247 -16.99 -3.81 -10.96
CA LEU A 247 -17.81 -4.82 -10.28
C LEU A 247 -17.17 -5.22 -8.95
N SER A 248 -15.86 -5.48 -8.96
CA SER A 248 -15.09 -5.90 -7.79
C SER A 248 -15.07 -4.84 -6.69
N SER A 249 -14.97 -3.55 -7.04
CA SER A 249 -15.09 -2.45 -6.06
C SER A 249 -16.43 -2.41 -5.32
N LYS A 250 -17.52 -2.93 -5.92
CA LYS A 250 -18.84 -3.06 -5.26
C LYS A 250 -18.98 -4.35 -4.43
N GLN A 251 -18.21 -5.39 -4.77
CA GLN A 251 -18.37 -6.75 -4.26
C GLN A 251 -17.31 -7.13 -3.20
N TYR A 252 -16.19 -6.40 -3.13
CA TYR A 252 -15.16 -6.47 -2.07
C TYR A 252 -15.73 -6.36 -0.65
N PHE A 253 -16.90 -5.73 -0.53
CA PHE A 253 -17.64 -5.55 0.71
C PHE A 253 -18.25 -6.83 1.30
N GLN A 254 -18.26 -7.96 0.59
CA GLN A 254 -18.97 -9.18 1.01
C GLN A 254 -18.14 -10.47 1.11
N ASP A 255 -17.06 -10.67 0.32
CA ASP A 255 -16.53 -12.04 0.10
C ASP A 255 -15.02 -12.28 0.36
N PHE A 256 -14.21 -11.30 0.79
CA PHE A 256 -12.74 -11.48 0.96
C PHE A 256 -12.35 -12.62 1.93
N GLU A 257 -12.95 -12.68 3.12
CA GLU A 257 -12.68 -13.76 4.10
C GLU A 257 -13.11 -15.14 3.59
N LYS A 258 -14.14 -15.19 2.75
CA LYS A 258 -14.63 -16.43 2.15
C LYS A 258 -13.64 -16.97 1.12
N GLU A 259 -13.09 -16.09 0.29
CA GLU A 259 -12.09 -16.47 -0.73
C GLU A 259 -10.76 -16.88 -0.09
N TYR A 260 -10.28 -16.15 0.93
CA TYR A 260 -9.09 -16.52 1.70
C TYR A 260 -9.25 -17.89 2.39
N THR A 261 -10.41 -18.14 3.00
CA THR A 261 -10.73 -19.45 3.61
C THR A 261 -10.78 -20.58 2.58
N ILE A 262 -11.27 -20.31 1.36
CA ILE A 262 -11.31 -21.31 0.28
C ILE A 262 -9.89 -21.64 -0.19
N TRP A 263 -9.04 -20.62 -0.37
CA TRP A 263 -7.65 -20.82 -0.77
C TRP A 263 -6.87 -21.65 0.27
N GLN A 264 -7.00 -21.33 1.56
CA GLN A 264 -6.37 -22.09 2.65
C GLN A 264 -6.82 -23.56 2.67
N LYS A 265 -8.08 -23.86 2.37
CA LYS A 265 -8.57 -25.24 2.29
C LYS A 265 -8.07 -26.02 1.07
N GLN A 266 -7.65 -25.32 0.03
CA GLN A 266 -7.15 -25.93 -1.21
C GLN A 266 -5.63 -26.11 -1.20
N HIS A 267 -4.90 -25.35 -0.38
CA HIS A 267 -3.44 -25.26 -0.43
C HIS A 267 -2.74 -25.36 0.93
N GLY A 268 -3.48 -25.52 2.05
CA GLY A 268 -2.95 -25.85 3.39
C GLY A 268 -3.28 -27.28 3.79
#